data_AF-A0A017S4J6-F1
#
_entry.id   AF-A0A017S4J6-F1
#
_cell.length_a   1.000
_cell.length_b   1.000
_cell.length_c   1.000
_cell.angle_alpha   90.00
_cell.angle_beta   90.00
_cell.angle_gamma   90.00
#
_symmetry.space_group_name_H-M   'P 1'
#
loop_
_entity.id
_entity.type
_entity.pdbx_description
1 polymer ?
#
loop_
_entity_poly.entity_id
_entity_poly.type
_entity_poly.pdbx_seq_one_letter_code
_entity_poly.pdbx_strand_id
1 'polypeptide(L)'
;MAATPSGSANDVPSSNAEALQPKLDLPSSAADGLIQKPFPKPLATAQIPAPEPLTEEQQGKYNEVLKNVSEWTTVPTSSEKNAPTAPITDDERMWLTRDCLLRYLRATKWDKAKGDDAVTRIQKTLVWRREYGMEKLTADYISIENETGKQVILGYDVNGRPCLYLIPSNQNTEKSDRQIQHLVFMLERVIDLMVPDQETLALVVNFKETPREKNASFDQAKQTLSILQNHYPERLGRALVINVPFLIHGFFKLISPFIDPVTKEKMKFNEDLRKHVPAEHLMKAMGGDVEFRYDHSVYWPAFNQLVELRQKEYRERWVQGGKQIGEYENYLRGGPQPSLSQTGEKS
;
A
#
# COMPACT_ATOMS: atom_id res chain seq x y z
N MET A 1 -26.37 -34.45 -52.69
CA MET A 1 -26.91 -33.65 -51.56
C MET A 1 -26.31 -34.21 -50.29
N ALA A 2 -25.35 -33.51 -49.69
CA ALA A 2 -24.85 -33.79 -48.35
C ALA A 2 -24.38 -32.46 -47.77
N ALA A 3 -25.05 -32.02 -46.71
CA ALA A 3 -24.81 -30.75 -46.04
C ALA A 3 -23.65 -30.89 -45.06
N THR A 4 -22.71 -29.94 -45.10
CA THR A 4 -21.72 -29.67 -44.05
C THR A 4 -22.33 -28.71 -43.03
N PRO A 5 -22.30 -28.98 -41.72
CA PRO A 5 -22.58 -27.97 -40.71
C PRO A 5 -21.28 -27.25 -40.33
N SER A 6 -21.31 -25.93 -40.48
CA SER A 6 -20.34 -24.99 -39.91
C SER A 6 -20.54 -24.90 -38.39
N GLY A 7 -19.58 -25.38 -37.61
CA GLY A 7 -19.51 -25.14 -36.16
C GLY A 7 -18.74 -23.85 -35.87
N SER A 8 -19.43 -22.90 -35.25
CA SER A 8 -18.91 -21.59 -34.82
C SER A 8 -18.03 -21.69 -33.58
N ALA A 9 -17.05 -20.77 -33.54
CA ALA A 9 -16.34 -20.17 -32.41
C ALA A 9 -16.38 -20.85 -31.03
N ASN A 10 -15.19 -21.14 -30.53
CA ASN A 10 -14.89 -21.51 -29.15
C ASN A 10 -15.47 -20.50 -28.15
N ASP A 11 -16.51 -20.90 -27.41
CA ASP A 11 -16.85 -20.31 -26.13
C ASP A 11 -15.78 -20.68 -25.12
N VAL A 12 -14.96 -19.70 -24.73
CA VAL A 12 -14.12 -19.80 -23.53
C VAL A 12 -15.07 -19.66 -22.33
N PRO A 13 -15.14 -20.64 -21.41
CA PRO A 13 -16.03 -20.52 -20.27
C PRO A 13 -15.55 -19.39 -19.36
N SER A 14 -16.40 -18.38 -19.16
CA SER A 14 -16.21 -17.34 -18.14
C SER A 14 -16.02 -18.04 -16.80
N SER A 15 -14.86 -17.83 -16.17
CA SER A 15 -14.53 -18.46 -14.91
C SER A 15 -15.55 -18.09 -13.83
N ASN A 16 -16.02 -19.11 -13.10
CA ASN A 16 -16.87 -19.04 -11.90
C ASN A 16 -16.15 -18.37 -10.70
N ALA A 17 -15.39 -17.31 -10.91
CA ALA A 17 -14.68 -16.59 -9.84
C ALA A 17 -15.61 -15.73 -8.97
N GLU A 18 -16.83 -15.42 -9.45
CA GLU A 18 -17.82 -14.66 -8.66
C GLU A 18 -18.50 -15.47 -7.56
N ALA A 19 -18.37 -16.80 -7.54
CA ALA A 19 -19.23 -17.68 -6.73
C ALA A 19 -18.79 -17.92 -5.27
N LEU A 20 -17.65 -17.39 -4.81
CA LEU A 20 -17.09 -17.74 -3.48
C LEU A 20 -16.66 -16.54 -2.61
N GLN A 21 -16.96 -15.30 -3.01
CA GLN A 21 -16.68 -14.14 -2.17
C GLN A 21 -17.76 -13.98 -1.09
N PRO A 22 -17.40 -13.76 0.19
CA PRO A 22 -18.38 -13.25 1.14
C PRO A 22 -18.94 -11.94 0.58
N LYS A 23 -20.27 -11.83 0.44
CA LYS A 23 -20.91 -10.55 0.15
C LYS A 23 -20.71 -9.65 1.38
N LEU A 24 -19.58 -8.95 1.43
CA LEU A 24 -19.20 -8.05 2.52
C LEU A 24 -20.13 -6.83 2.66
N ASP A 25 -21.11 -6.69 1.75
CA ASP A 25 -22.10 -5.61 1.73
C ASP A 25 -21.40 -4.26 1.89
N LEU A 26 -20.44 -4.03 0.99
CA LEU A 26 -19.57 -2.85 0.99
C LEU A 26 -20.18 -1.77 0.11
N PRO A 27 -20.12 -0.51 0.54
CA PRO A 27 -20.61 0.61 -0.26
C PRO A 27 -19.72 0.83 -1.49
N SER A 28 -20.28 1.49 -2.48
CA SER A 28 -19.65 1.80 -3.76
C SER A 28 -19.39 3.29 -3.95
N SER A 29 -20.20 4.17 -3.36
CA SER A 29 -20.04 5.62 -3.41
C SER A 29 -20.80 6.32 -2.28
N ALA A 30 -20.65 7.64 -2.17
CA ALA A 30 -21.48 8.46 -1.28
C ALA A 30 -23.00 8.35 -1.52
N ALA A 31 -23.43 7.89 -2.70
CA ALA A 31 -24.85 7.71 -3.01
C ALA A 31 -25.52 6.59 -2.17
N ASP A 32 -24.72 5.72 -1.55
CA ASP A 32 -25.21 4.63 -0.69
C ASP A 32 -25.61 5.12 0.73
N GLY A 33 -25.60 6.44 0.97
CA GLY A 33 -26.11 7.06 2.19
C GLY A 33 -25.07 7.16 3.29
N LEU A 34 -25.42 6.72 4.51
CA LEU A 34 -24.50 6.71 5.64
C LEU A 34 -23.42 5.63 5.43
N ILE A 35 -22.16 6.06 5.36
CA ILE A 35 -21.04 5.16 5.12
C ILE A 35 -20.35 4.81 6.44
N GLN A 36 -20.25 3.52 6.72
CA GLN A 36 -19.56 2.99 7.92
C GLN A 36 -18.53 1.89 7.60
N LYS A 37 -18.42 1.49 6.33
CA LYS A 37 -17.54 0.42 5.82
C LYS A 37 -16.63 0.99 4.71
N PRO A 38 -15.48 0.36 4.42
CA PRO A 38 -14.59 0.83 3.37
C PRO A 38 -15.18 0.65 1.96
N PHE A 39 -14.77 1.52 1.03
CA PHE A 39 -15.01 1.32 -0.39
C PHE A 39 -14.03 0.26 -0.96
N PRO A 40 -14.49 -0.76 -1.69
CA PRO A 40 -13.66 -1.89 -2.10
C PRO A 40 -12.80 -1.64 -3.35
N LYS A 41 -13.08 -0.57 -4.10
CA LYS A 41 -12.44 -0.23 -5.37
C LYS A 41 -12.57 1.27 -5.67
N PRO A 42 -11.71 1.84 -6.54
CA PRO A 42 -11.87 3.21 -7.03
C PRO A 42 -13.13 3.37 -7.87
N LEU A 43 -13.57 4.62 -8.04
CA LEU A 43 -14.62 4.96 -9.00
C LEU A 43 -14.16 4.65 -10.43
N ALA A 44 -15.12 4.35 -11.32
CA ALA A 44 -14.84 4.11 -12.74
C ALA A 44 -14.22 5.33 -13.45
N THR A 45 -14.35 6.53 -12.86
CA THR A 45 -13.76 7.77 -13.34
C THR A 45 -12.28 7.95 -12.96
N ALA A 46 -11.73 7.07 -12.10
CA ALA A 46 -10.34 7.14 -11.70
C ALA A 46 -9.40 6.88 -12.89
N GLN A 47 -8.37 7.71 -13.02
CA GLN A 47 -7.35 7.63 -14.07
C GLN A 47 -6.06 7.07 -13.47
N ILE A 48 -5.95 5.74 -13.44
CA ILE A 48 -4.75 5.06 -12.97
C ILE A 48 -3.66 5.25 -14.03
N PRO A 49 -2.56 5.96 -13.72
CA PRO A 49 -1.48 6.16 -14.67
C PRO A 49 -0.83 4.83 -15.02
N ALA A 50 -0.60 4.57 -16.31
CA ALA A 50 0.18 3.43 -16.72
C ALA A 50 1.62 3.57 -16.21
N PRO A 51 2.28 2.46 -15.83
CA PRO A 51 3.70 2.50 -15.49
C PRO A 51 4.53 2.98 -16.67
N GLU A 52 5.48 3.89 -16.42
CA GLU A 52 6.43 4.34 -17.45
C GLU A 52 7.28 3.15 -17.94
N PRO A 53 7.45 2.98 -19.27
CA PRO A 53 8.34 1.95 -19.81
C PRO A 53 9.77 2.14 -19.32
N LEU A 54 10.46 1.04 -19.02
CA LEU A 54 11.87 1.10 -18.66
C LEU A 54 12.71 1.39 -19.90
N THR A 55 13.73 2.25 -19.75
CA THR A 55 14.80 2.34 -20.75
C THR A 55 15.60 1.04 -20.79
N GLU A 56 16.36 0.79 -21.86
CA GLU A 56 17.23 -0.40 -21.95
C GLU A 56 18.21 -0.50 -20.76
N GLU A 57 18.77 0.65 -20.33
CA GLU A 57 19.65 0.71 -19.16
C GLU A 57 18.91 0.31 -17.88
N GLN A 58 17.71 0.86 -17.67
CA GLN A 58 16.88 0.54 -16.51
C GLN A 58 16.46 -0.93 -16.50
N GLN A 59 16.11 -1.47 -17.66
CA GLN A 59 15.77 -2.88 -17.81
C GLN A 59 16.98 -3.78 -17.47
N GLY A 60 18.19 -3.41 -17.92
CA GLY A 60 19.43 -4.11 -17.55
C GLY A 60 19.67 -4.12 -16.04
N LYS A 61 19.49 -2.98 -15.37
CA LYS A 61 19.63 -2.86 -13.91
C LYS A 61 18.57 -3.66 -13.16
N TYR A 62 17.32 -3.65 -13.65
CA TYR A 62 16.25 -4.48 -13.10
C TYR A 62 16.58 -5.97 -13.21
N ASN A 63 17.03 -6.43 -14.38
CA ASN A 63 17.39 -7.84 -14.61
C ASN A 63 18.51 -8.29 -13.66
N GLU A 64 19.51 -7.43 -13.39
CA GLU A 64 20.58 -7.74 -12.44
C GLU A 64 20.06 -7.87 -11.01
N VAL A 65 19.21 -6.94 -10.55
CA VAL A 65 18.60 -7.02 -9.23
C VAL A 65 17.74 -8.28 -9.12
N LEU A 66 16.88 -8.54 -10.11
CA LEU A 66 16.01 -9.71 -10.15
C LEU A 66 16.82 -11.00 -10.07
N LYS A 67 17.87 -11.13 -10.87
CA LYS A 67 18.78 -12.28 -10.84
C LYS A 67 19.37 -12.47 -9.44
N ASN A 68 19.91 -11.40 -8.85
CA ASN A 68 20.53 -11.47 -7.53
C ASN A 68 19.55 -11.95 -6.44
N VAL A 69 18.38 -11.32 -6.35
CA VAL A 69 17.40 -11.67 -5.31
C VAL A 69 16.75 -13.03 -5.57
N SER A 70 16.71 -13.50 -6.82
CA SER A 70 16.18 -14.83 -7.16
C SER A 70 17.13 -15.97 -6.78
N GLU A 71 18.43 -15.68 -6.67
CA GLU A 71 19.46 -16.63 -6.20
C GLU A 71 19.49 -16.76 -4.66
N TRP A 72 18.75 -15.92 -3.92
CA TRP A 72 18.71 -16.00 -2.46
C TRP A 72 18.02 -17.27 -1.96
N THR A 73 18.79 -18.13 -1.29
CA THR A 73 18.27 -19.30 -0.57
C THR A 73 18.05 -19.01 0.90
N THR A 74 18.86 -18.12 1.48
CA THR A 74 18.76 -17.67 2.88
C THR A 74 18.97 -16.17 2.95
N VAL A 75 18.33 -15.50 3.92
CA VAL A 75 18.61 -14.10 4.27
C VAL A 75 18.87 -13.99 5.78
N PRO A 76 19.59 -12.96 6.27
CA PRO A 76 19.84 -12.78 7.69
C PRO A 76 18.55 -12.73 8.53
N THR A 77 18.62 -13.16 9.78
CA THR A 77 17.47 -13.12 10.71
C THR A 77 17.36 -11.79 11.44
N SER A 78 18.45 -11.04 11.55
CA SER A 78 18.51 -9.74 12.22
C SER A 78 19.57 -8.83 11.58
N SER A 79 19.55 -7.57 11.97
CA SER A 79 20.44 -6.50 11.53
C SER A 79 21.79 -6.52 12.26
N GLU A 80 21.95 -7.41 13.23
CA GLU A 80 23.18 -7.59 13.99
C GLU A 80 24.33 -8.07 13.11
N LYS A 81 25.55 -7.64 13.45
CA LYS A 81 26.75 -8.08 12.73
C LYS A 81 26.93 -9.59 12.91
N ASN A 82 27.09 -10.30 11.79
CA ASN A 82 27.19 -11.77 11.74
C ASN A 82 25.93 -12.49 12.26
N ALA A 83 24.76 -11.87 12.15
CA ALA A 83 23.49 -12.54 12.39
C ALA A 83 23.39 -13.87 11.61
N PRO A 84 22.83 -14.93 12.20
CA PRO A 84 22.57 -16.16 11.46
C PRO A 84 21.63 -15.89 10.29
N THR A 85 21.67 -16.77 9.29
CA THR A 85 20.78 -16.73 8.14
C THR A 85 19.70 -17.81 8.27
N ALA A 86 18.52 -17.55 7.74
CA ALA A 86 17.41 -18.50 7.68
C ALA A 86 16.87 -18.57 6.25
N PRO A 87 16.27 -19.71 5.84
CA PRO A 87 15.67 -19.86 4.53
C PRO A 87 14.71 -18.71 4.19
N ILE A 88 14.68 -18.32 2.93
CA ILE A 88 13.66 -17.37 2.45
C ILE A 88 12.29 -18.06 2.48
N THR A 89 11.27 -17.39 3.01
CA THR A 89 9.91 -17.93 3.09
C THR A 89 9.11 -17.64 1.82
N ASP A 90 8.02 -18.38 1.58
CA ASP A 90 7.10 -18.08 0.47
C ASP A 90 6.53 -16.65 0.55
N ASP A 91 6.32 -16.11 1.74
CA ASP A 91 5.82 -14.74 1.93
C ASP A 91 6.86 -13.69 1.53
N GLU A 92 8.13 -13.95 1.82
CA GLU A 92 9.23 -13.09 1.40
C GLU A 92 9.42 -13.15 -0.12
N ARG A 93 9.31 -14.35 -0.72
CA ARG A 93 9.36 -14.53 -2.18
C ARG A 93 8.21 -13.81 -2.88
N MET A 94 7.00 -13.90 -2.32
CA MET A 94 5.82 -13.22 -2.84
C MET A 94 5.89 -11.69 -2.68
N TRP A 95 6.58 -11.19 -1.65
CA TRP A 95 6.81 -9.76 -1.45
C TRP A 95 7.80 -9.17 -2.47
N LEU A 96 8.77 -9.96 -2.96
CA LEU A 96 9.77 -9.57 -3.96
C LEU A 96 9.19 -9.53 -5.38
N THR A 97 8.12 -8.77 -5.61
CA THR A 97 7.51 -8.54 -6.93
C THR A 97 8.38 -7.66 -7.82
N ARG A 98 8.13 -7.66 -9.14
CA ARG A 98 8.79 -6.72 -10.08
C ARG A 98 8.67 -5.27 -9.59
N ASP A 99 7.46 -4.88 -9.27
CA ASP A 99 7.07 -3.57 -8.75
C ASP A 99 7.84 -3.23 -7.46
N CYS A 100 8.00 -4.19 -6.54
CA CYS A 100 8.86 -4.04 -5.38
C CYS A 100 10.31 -3.73 -5.75
N LEU A 101 10.93 -4.53 -6.61
CA LEU A 101 12.32 -4.30 -7.02
C LEU A 101 12.49 -2.92 -7.67
N LEU A 102 11.52 -2.50 -8.49
CA LEU A 102 11.53 -1.19 -9.14
C LEU A 102 11.38 -0.04 -8.16
N ARG A 103 10.57 -0.16 -7.11
CA ARG A 103 10.50 0.85 -6.03
C ARG A 103 11.87 1.07 -5.38
N TYR A 104 12.61 0.00 -5.10
CA TYR A 104 13.96 0.12 -4.53
C TYR A 104 14.96 0.71 -5.52
N LEU A 105 14.91 0.31 -6.80
CA LEU A 105 15.74 0.89 -7.84
C LEU A 105 15.50 2.39 -8.01
N ARG A 106 14.24 2.84 -8.03
CA ARG A 106 13.90 4.28 -8.07
C ARG A 106 14.41 5.01 -6.83
N ALA A 107 14.25 4.43 -5.64
CA ALA A 107 14.69 5.03 -4.39
C ALA A 107 16.22 5.15 -4.27
N THR A 108 16.98 4.30 -4.95
CA THR A 108 18.44 4.42 -5.07
C THR A 108 18.87 5.14 -6.34
N LYS A 109 17.94 5.81 -7.03
CA LYS A 109 18.18 6.56 -8.28
C LYS A 109 18.85 5.72 -9.37
N TRP A 110 18.57 4.41 -9.38
CA TRP A 110 19.15 3.43 -10.29
C TRP A 110 20.69 3.30 -10.16
N ASP A 111 21.28 3.74 -9.05
CA ASP A 111 22.73 3.75 -8.84
C ASP A 111 23.20 2.58 -7.95
N LYS A 112 24.41 2.08 -8.25
CA LYS A 112 25.13 1.09 -7.43
C LYS A 112 26.10 1.77 -6.47
N ALA A 113 25.61 2.70 -5.66
CA ALA A 113 26.44 3.28 -4.61
C ALA A 113 26.83 2.18 -3.60
N LYS A 114 28.13 2.05 -3.28
CA LYS A 114 28.62 1.02 -2.34
C LYS A 114 27.89 1.12 -1.00
N GLY A 115 27.14 0.08 -0.64
CA GLY A 115 26.47 -0.05 0.66
C GLY A 115 25.06 0.54 0.76
N ASP A 116 24.52 1.13 -0.32
CA ASP A 116 23.16 1.65 -0.38
C ASP A 116 22.48 1.41 -1.75
N ASP A 117 22.83 0.31 -2.41
CA ASP A 117 22.15 -0.13 -3.63
C ASP A 117 20.80 -0.83 -3.34
N ALA A 118 20.02 -1.06 -4.40
CA ALA A 118 18.68 -1.64 -4.30
C ALA A 118 18.70 -3.01 -3.61
N VAL A 119 19.64 -3.89 -3.95
CA VAL A 119 19.77 -5.24 -3.36
C VAL A 119 20.01 -5.15 -1.85
N THR A 120 20.92 -4.28 -1.42
CA THR A 120 21.23 -4.05 -0.01
C THR A 120 20.01 -3.53 0.75
N ARG A 121 19.28 -2.57 0.18
CA ARG A 121 18.09 -1.98 0.83
C ARG A 121 16.90 -2.96 0.88
N ILE A 122 16.73 -3.79 -0.13
CA ILE A 122 15.76 -4.89 -0.13
C ILE A 122 16.08 -5.87 1.01
N GLN A 123 17.33 -6.33 1.11
CA GLN A 123 17.74 -7.26 2.18
C GLN A 123 17.54 -6.63 3.57
N LYS A 124 17.96 -5.38 3.78
CA LYS A 124 17.72 -4.64 5.03
C LYS A 124 16.23 -4.56 5.38
N THR A 125 15.35 -4.46 4.39
CA THR A 125 13.91 -4.43 4.64
C THR A 125 13.35 -5.80 5.00
N LEU A 126 13.76 -6.88 4.32
CA LEU A 126 13.38 -8.23 4.73
C LEU A 126 13.82 -8.53 6.17
N VAL A 127 15.06 -8.18 6.51
CA VAL A 127 15.60 -8.31 7.86
C VAL A 127 14.79 -7.49 8.87
N TRP A 128 14.51 -6.22 8.56
CA TRP A 128 13.66 -5.39 9.42
C TRP A 128 12.26 -5.99 9.60
N ARG A 129 11.64 -6.54 8.54
CA ARG A 129 10.32 -7.19 8.66
C ARG A 129 10.37 -8.38 9.61
N ARG A 130 11.44 -9.18 9.58
CA ARG A 130 11.66 -10.28 10.54
C ARG A 130 11.79 -9.78 11.98
N GLU A 131 12.64 -8.78 12.22
CA GLU A 131 12.87 -8.22 13.56
C GLU A 131 11.65 -7.47 14.11
N TYR A 132 10.95 -6.75 13.24
CA TYR A 132 9.75 -6.01 13.61
C TYR A 132 8.61 -6.96 13.97
N GLY A 133 8.64 -8.20 13.47
CA GLY A 133 7.67 -9.24 13.74
C GLY A 133 6.31 -8.88 13.16
N MET A 134 6.24 -8.76 11.83
CA MET A 134 5.03 -8.33 11.12
C MET A 134 3.81 -9.21 11.45
N GLU A 135 4.02 -10.49 11.72
CA GLU A 135 3.01 -11.48 12.09
C GLU A 135 2.31 -11.18 13.42
N LYS A 136 2.96 -10.45 14.33
CA LYS A 136 2.35 -10.06 15.61
C LYS A 136 1.35 -8.90 15.47
N LEU A 137 1.38 -8.20 14.33
CA LEU A 137 0.52 -7.05 14.05
C LEU A 137 -0.84 -7.56 13.54
N THR A 138 -1.60 -8.22 14.42
CA THR A 138 -2.94 -8.74 14.08
C THR A 138 -4.01 -7.65 14.23
N ALA A 139 -5.15 -7.85 13.57
CA ALA A 139 -6.32 -6.98 13.71
C ALA A 139 -6.75 -6.83 15.18
N ASP A 140 -6.72 -7.92 15.95
CA ASP A 140 -7.08 -7.93 17.37
C ASP A 140 -6.07 -7.16 18.23
N TYR A 141 -4.76 -7.38 18.00
CA TYR A 141 -3.71 -6.71 18.76
C TYR A 141 -3.74 -5.18 18.56
N ILE A 142 -4.03 -4.74 17.33
CA ILE A 142 -4.05 -3.33 16.94
C ILE A 142 -5.41 -2.67 17.20
N SER A 143 -6.50 -3.43 17.37
CA SER A 143 -7.88 -2.95 17.46
C SER A 143 -8.06 -1.73 18.39
N ILE A 144 -7.50 -1.80 19.60
CA ILE A 144 -7.55 -0.74 20.62
C ILE A 144 -7.00 0.60 20.13
N GLU A 145 -5.99 0.59 19.25
CA GLU A 145 -5.43 1.81 18.68
C GLU A 145 -6.38 2.45 17.64
N ASN A 146 -7.31 1.69 17.08
CA ASN A 146 -8.21 2.14 16.02
C ASN A 146 -9.65 2.39 16.51
N GLU A 147 -10.01 2.13 17.77
CA GLU A 147 -11.38 2.26 18.32
C GLU A 147 -12.07 3.60 18.03
N THR A 148 -11.31 4.69 17.87
CA THR A 148 -11.80 6.04 17.59
C THR A 148 -11.63 6.47 16.13
N GLY A 149 -11.15 5.60 15.25
CA GLY A 149 -10.92 5.92 13.84
C GLY A 149 -9.87 7.01 13.64
N LYS A 150 -8.81 7.04 14.46
CA LYS A 150 -7.69 8.00 14.27
C LYS A 150 -6.87 7.73 13.01
N GLN A 151 -6.97 6.51 12.48
CA GLN A 151 -6.56 6.19 11.12
C GLN A 151 -7.69 5.44 10.42
N VAL A 152 -8.01 5.79 9.18
CA VAL A 152 -9.11 5.17 8.42
C VAL A 152 -8.65 5.02 6.97
N ILE A 153 -8.94 3.88 6.33
CA ILE A 153 -8.74 3.71 4.89
C ILE A 153 -10.10 3.77 4.23
N LEU A 154 -10.34 4.81 3.45
CA LEU A 154 -11.65 5.08 2.87
C LEU A 154 -11.52 5.76 1.52
N GLY A 155 -12.03 5.13 0.47
CA GLY A 155 -12.08 5.77 -0.84
C GLY A 155 -10.72 5.81 -1.52
N TYR A 156 -10.71 6.43 -2.69
CA TYR A 156 -9.59 6.43 -3.62
C TYR A 156 -9.48 7.80 -4.27
N ASP A 157 -8.25 8.24 -4.53
CA ASP A 157 -7.97 9.50 -5.20
C ASP A 157 -8.29 9.41 -6.72
N VAL A 158 -8.19 10.54 -7.42
CA VAL A 158 -8.47 10.61 -8.87
C VAL A 158 -7.56 9.71 -9.72
N ASN A 159 -6.45 9.21 -9.16
CA ASN A 159 -5.54 8.28 -9.81
C ASN A 159 -5.66 6.84 -9.29
N GLY A 160 -6.73 6.54 -8.55
CA GLY A 160 -6.97 5.20 -8.00
C GLY A 160 -6.09 4.84 -6.82
N ARG A 161 -5.42 5.80 -6.16
CA ARG A 161 -4.65 5.54 -4.93
C ARG A 161 -5.62 5.35 -3.76
N PRO A 162 -5.52 4.25 -2.99
CA PRO A 162 -6.31 4.14 -1.76
C PRO A 162 -5.94 5.27 -0.79
N CYS A 163 -6.95 5.87 -0.17
CA CYS A 163 -6.79 7.00 0.73
C CYS A 163 -6.64 6.53 2.18
N LEU A 164 -5.49 6.83 2.80
CA LEU A 164 -5.25 6.67 4.23
C LEU A 164 -5.46 8.01 4.94
N TYR A 165 -6.51 8.09 5.75
CA TYR A 165 -6.82 9.25 6.57
C TYR A 165 -6.09 9.15 7.90
N LEU A 166 -5.42 10.23 8.30
CA LEU A 166 -4.89 10.44 9.64
C LEU A 166 -5.68 11.58 10.29
N ILE A 167 -6.32 11.29 11.42
CA ILE A 167 -7.16 12.22 12.17
C ILE A 167 -6.61 12.29 13.61
N PRO A 168 -5.53 13.07 13.85
CA PRO A 168 -4.85 13.08 15.15
C PRO A 168 -5.74 13.53 16.32
N SER A 169 -6.78 14.32 16.08
CA SER A 169 -7.74 14.73 17.11
C SER A 169 -8.50 13.54 17.73
N ASN A 170 -8.60 12.42 17.01
CA ASN A 170 -9.18 11.18 17.48
C ASN A 170 -8.20 10.32 18.31
N GLN A 171 -6.99 10.79 18.64
CA GLN A 171 -6.07 10.03 19.49
C GLN A 171 -6.74 9.60 20.80
N ASN A 172 -6.67 8.31 21.10
CA ASN A 172 -7.39 7.63 22.17
C ASN A 172 -6.51 6.85 23.15
N THR A 173 -5.23 6.64 22.81
CA THR A 173 -4.30 5.86 23.62
C THR A 173 -3.14 6.72 24.12
N GLU A 174 -2.58 6.32 25.25
CA GLU A 174 -1.29 6.84 25.72
C GLU A 174 -0.16 6.48 24.77
N LYS A 175 0.89 7.31 24.76
CA LYS A 175 2.05 7.12 23.88
C LYS A 175 2.71 5.78 24.16
N SER A 176 2.86 4.98 23.10
CA SER A 176 3.46 3.65 23.18
C SER A 176 3.99 3.22 21.82
N ASP A 177 4.81 2.17 21.79
CA ASP A 177 5.27 1.54 20.55
C ASP A 177 4.10 1.01 19.71
N ARG A 178 2.99 0.64 20.35
CA ARG A 178 1.78 0.16 19.67
C ARG A 178 1.18 1.20 18.74
N GLN A 179 1.34 2.49 19.02
CA GLN A 179 0.90 3.56 18.12
C GLN A 179 1.65 3.54 16.79
N ILE A 180 2.96 3.24 16.80
CA ILE A 180 3.78 3.14 15.59
C ILE A 180 3.48 1.82 14.89
N GLN A 181 3.29 0.73 15.64
CA GLN A 181 2.86 -0.55 15.10
C GLN A 181 1.49 -0.47 14.43
N HIS A 182 0.56 0.33 14.96
CA HIS A 182 -0.72 0.64 14.33
C HIS A 182 -0.54 1.38 13.01
N LEU A 183 0.35 2.37 12.95
CA LEU A 183 0.69 3.04 11.68
C LEU A 183 1.25 2.04 10.66
N VAL A 184 2.20 1.20 11.06
CA VAL A 184 2.77 0.15 10.18
C VAL A 184 1.69 -0.83 9.73
N PHE A 185 0.81 -1.27 10.64
CA PHE A 185 -0.33 -2.11 10.30
C PHE A 185 -1.20 -1.46 9.23
N MET A 186 -1.65 -0.22 9.44
CA MET A 186 -2.49 0.50 8.48
C MET A 186 -1.78 0.75 7.14
N LEU A 187 -0.46 0.96 7.14
CA LEU A 187 0.34 1.06 5.92
C LEU A 187 0.38 -0.25 5.13
N GLU A 188 0.55 -1.39 5.80
CA GLU A 188 0.46 -2.69 5.11
C GLU A 188 -0.96 -2.93 4.58
N ARG A 189 -2.00 -2.62 5.37
CA ARG A 189 -3.39 -2.79 4.92
C ARG A 189 -3.77 -1.89 3.74
N VAL A 190 -3.29 -0.64 3.69
CA VAL A 190 -3.57 0.23 2.53
C VAL A 190 -2.84 -0.25 1.27
N ILE A 191 -1.67 -0.90 1.42
CA ILE A 191 -0.96 -1.58 0.32
C ILE A 191 -1.76 -2.80 -0.17
N ASP A 192 -2.35 -3.57 0.74
CA ASP A 192 -3.21 -4.71 0.42
C ASP A 192 -4.44 -4.29 -0.42
N LEU A 193 -4.89 -3.04 -0.30
CA LEU A 193 -6.03 -2.48 -1.04
C LEU A 193 -5.67 -1.74 -2.34
N MET A 194 -4.40 -1.67 -2.74
CA MET A 194 -4.09 -1.05 -4.04
C MET A 194 -4.62 -1.90 -5.20
N VAL A 195 -5.05 -1.22 -6.25
CA VAL A 195 -5.55 -1.82 -7.49
C VAL A 195 -4.40 -2.09 -8.48
N PRO A 196 -4.63 -2.88 -9.55
CA PRO A 196 -3.64 -3.06 -10.60
C PRO A 196 -3.03 -1.74 -11.09
N ASP A 197 -1.73 -1.74 -11.38
CA ASP A 197 -0.91 -0.58 -11.77
C ASP A 197 -0.77 0.53 -10.71
N GLN A 198 -1.34 0.37 -9.52
CA GLN A 198 -1.18 1.34 -8.45
C GLN A 198 -0.23 0.84 -7.36
N GLU A 199 0.88 1.56 -7.19
CA GLU A 199 1.90 1.23 -6.17
C GLU A 199 1.91 2.20 -4.97
N THR A 200 1.12 3.28 -5.04
CA THR A 200 1.19 4.42 -4.12
C THR A 200 -0.14 4.72 -3.44
N LEU A 201 -0.05 5.33 -2.25
CA LEU A 201 -1.21 5.77 -1.46
C LEU A 201 -1.41 7.29 -1.54
N ALA A 202 -2.63 7.73 -1.24
CA ALA A 202 -2.93 9.11 -0.94
C ALA A 202 -3.12 9.27 0.57
N LEU A 203 -2.26 10.07 1.21
CA LEU A 203 -2.36 10.37 2.63
C LEU A 203 -3.24 11.60 2.82
N VAL A 204 -4.28 11.52 3.65
CA VAL A 204 -5.17 12.65 3.99
C VAL A 204 -5.05 12.95 5.46
N VAL A 205 -4.43 14.07 5.83
CA VAL A 205 -4.18 14.44 7.22
C VAL A 205 -5.04 15.63 7.59
N ASN A 206 -5.88 15.47 8.62
CA ASN A 206 -6.71 16.54 9.14
C ASN A 206 -6.33 16.88 10.58
N PHE A 207 -5.72 18.05 10.78
CA PHE A 207 -5.32 18.52 12.11
C PHE A 207 -6.39 19.36 12.83
N LYS A 208 -7.63 19.40 12.33
CA LYS A 208 -8.73 20.16 12.94
C LYS A 208 -8.93 19.73 14.39
N GLU A 209 -8.96 20.72 15.29
CA GLU A 209 -9.22 20.53 16.72
C GLU A 209 -8.25 19.55 17.41
N THR A 210 -7.04 19.37 16.86
CA THR A 210 -6.01 18.52 17.48
C THR A 210 -5.27 19.28 18.59
N PRO A 211 -5.44 18.92 19.87
CA PRO A 211 -4.66 19.47 20.97
C PRO A 211 -3.19 19.06 20.86
N ARG A 212 -2.28 19.85 21.46
CA ARG A 212 -0.83 19.64 21.30
C ARG A 212 -0.40 18.25 21.79
N GLU A 213 -0.96 17.81 22.91
CA GLU A 213 -0.71 16.55 23.60
C GLU A 213 -1.08 15.31 22.79
N LYS A 214 -2.05 15.44 21.87
CA LYS A 214 -2.47 14.36 20.96
C LYS A 214 -1.55 14.19 19.76
N ASN A 215 -0.65 15.15 19.49
CA ASN A 215 0.34 15.01 18.43
C ASN A 215 1.40 13.97 18.81
N ALA A 216 2.01 13.38 17.78
CA ALA A 216 3.17 12.51 17.93
C ALA A 216 4.30 13.22 18.68
N SER A 217 5.02 12.50 19.55
CA SER A 217 6.26 13.02 20.11
C SER A 217 7.33 13.16 19.03
N PHE A 218 8.38 13.94 19.31
CA PHE A 218 9.52 14.06 18.40
C PHE A 218 10.17 12.70 18.11
N ASP A 219 10.31 11.85 19.12
CA ASP A 219 10.90 10.52 18.98
C ASP A 219 10.02 9.60 18.13
N GLN A 220 8.70 9.62 18.35
CA GLN A 220 7.76 8.86 17.53
C GLN A 220 7.80 9.33 16.07
N ALA A 221 7.92 10.63 15.83
CA ALA A 221 8.03 11.17 14.49
C ALA A 221 9.36 10.78 13.82
N LYS A 222 10.49 10.84 14.55
CA LYS A 222 11.80 10.40 14.06
C LYS A 222 11.80 8.90 13.72
N GLN A 223 11.23 8.08 14.60
CA GLN A 223 11.12 6.63 14.37
C GLN A 223 10.23 6.32 13.17
N THR A 224 9.07 6.99 13.07
CA THR A 224 8.17 6.86 11.92
C THR A 224 8.88 7.26 10.62
N LEU A 225 9.58 8.39 10.61
CA LEU A 225 10.32 8.85 9.44
C LEU A 225 11.40 7.84 9.02
N SER A 226 12.14 7.30 9.99
CA SER A 226 13.14 6.25 9.75
C SER A 226 12.52 5.01 9.10
N ILE A 227 11.38 4.52 9.63
CA ILE A 227 10.68 3.36 9.05
C ILE A 227 10.25 3.65 7.60
N LEU A 228 9.60 4.79 7.37
CA LEU A 228 9.09 5.16 6.05
C LEU A 228 10.21 5.30 5.01
N GLN A 229 11.30 5.98 5.35
CA GLN A 229 12.43 6.21 4.45
C GLN A 229 13.18 4.93 4.09
N ASN A 230 13.35 4.04 5.07
CA ASN A 230 14.18 2.85 4.89
C ASN A 230 13.40 1.66 4.32
N HIS A 231 12.11 1.53 4.65
CA HIS A 231 11.35 0.29 4.42
C HIS A 231 10.08 0.47 3.58
N TYR A 232 9.66 1.71 3.30
CA TYR A 232 8.51 2.00 2.43
C TYR A 232 8.88 2.97 1.28
N PRO A 233 9.95 2.67 0.51
CA PRO A 233 10.36 3.53 -0.60
C PRO A 233 9.24 3.68 -1.62
N GLU A 234 9.12 4.87 -2.21
CA GLU A 234 8.23 5.15 -3.34
C GLU A 234 6.74 4.88 -3.08
N ARG A 235 6.29 4.78 -1.82
CA ARG A 235 4.88 4.51 -1.46
C ARG A 235 3.99 5.75 -1.39
N LEU A 236 4.55 6.93 -1.14
CA LEU A 236 3.76 8.16 -1.09
C LEU A 236 3.50 8.65 -2.51
N GLY A 237 2.22 8.66 -2.92
CA GLY A 237 1.78 9.25 -4.18
C GLY A 237 1.34 10.71 -4.01
N ARG A 238 0.65 10.98 -2.90
CA ARG A 238 0.14 12.32 -2.55
C ARG A 238 -0.02 12.45 -1.04
N ALA A 239 0.25 13.63 -0.49
CA ALA A 239 -0.10 13.99 0.88
C ALA A 239 -0.96 15.25 0.89
N LEU A 240 -2.16 15.14 1.43
CA LEU A 240 -3.17 16.19 1.51
C LEU A 240 -3.33 16.59 2.96
N VAL A 241 -2.81 17.76 3.33
CA VAL A 241 -2.75 18.18 4.73
C VAL A 241 -3.63 19.40 4.93
N ILE A 242 -4.65 19.29 5.76
CA ILE A 242 -5.62 20.38 6.02
C ILE A 242 -5.68 20.75 7.50
N ASN A 243 -6.16 21.97 7.75
CA ASN A 243 -6.33 22.54 9.10
C ASN A 243 -5.03 22.57 9.92
N VAL A 244 -3.90 22.76 9.24
CA VAL A 244 -2.56 22.72 9.84
C VAL A 244 -2.38 23.85 10.85
N PRO A 245 -2.20 23.56 12.15
CA PRO A 245 -1.92 24.57 13.15
C PRO A 245 -0.62 25.30 12.81
N PHE A 246 -0.51 26.59 13.14
CA PHE A 246 0.69 27.38 12.91
C PHE A 246 1.96 26.70 13.48
N LEU A 247 1.85 26.04 14.64
CA LEU A 247 2.95 25.32 15.27
C LEU A 247 3.48 24.13 14.42
N ILE A 248 2.62 23.46 13.64
CA ILE A 248 3.02 22.34 12.77
C ILE A 248 3.85 22.83 11.59
N HIS A 249 3.72 24.10 11.17
CA HIS A 249 4.63 24.67 10.17
C HIS A 249 6.08 24.73 10.68
N GLY A 250 6.28 24.98 11.98
CA GLY A 250 7.60 24.92 12.62
C GLY A 250 8.17 23.51 12.63
N PHE A 251 7.34 22.51 12.98
CA PHE A 251 7.74 21.10 12.94
C PHE A 251 8.08 20.64 11.50
N PHE A 252 7.27 21.02 10.51
CA PHE A 252 7.53 20.69 9.12
C PHE A 252 8.85 21.32 8.63
N LYS A 253 9.13 22.58 8.97
CA LYS A 253 10.43 23.21 8.68
C LYS A 253 11.60 22.45 9.30
N LEU A 254 11.42 21.88 10.49
CA LEU A 254 12.46 21.11 11.18
C LEU A 254 12.74 19.75 10.51
N ILE A 255 11.70 19.06 10.01
CA ILE A 255 11.87 17.74 9.34
C ILE A 255 12.12 17.84 7.83
N SER A 256 11.80 18.98 7.21
CA SER A 256 11.97 19.25 5.78
C SER A 256 13.37 18.96 5.22
N PRO A 257 14.49 19.17 5.94
CA PRO A 257 15.82 18.77 5.46
C PRO A 257 15.97 17.26 5.21
N PHE A 258 15.15 16.45 5.87
CA PHE A 258 15.16 14.99 5.74
C PHE A 258 14.16 14.49 4.68
N ILE A 259 13.32 15.37 4.11
CA ILE A 259 12.33 15.00 3.08
C ILE A 259 12.93 15.30 1.71
N ASP A 260 12.97 14.30 0.82
CA ASP A 260 13.47 14.49 -0.54
C ASP A 260 12.57 15.46 -1.35
N PRO A 261 13.10 16.15 -2.38
CA PRO A 261 12.34 17.12 -3.16
C PRO A 261 11.06 16.56 -3.80
N VAL A 262 11.10 15.33 -4.33
CA VAL A 262 9.94 14.69 -4.98
C VAL A 262 8.83 14.45 -3.96
N THR A 263 9.19 14.03 -2.75
CA THR A 263 8.23 13.89 -1.64
C THR A 263 7.60 15.23 -1.26
N LYS A 264 8.36 16.34 -1.26
CA LYS A 264 7.81 17.67 -0.98
C LYS A 264 6.78 18.11 -2.02
N GLU A 265 7.03 17.87 -3.31
CA GLU A 265 6.12 18.25 -4.40
C GLU A 265 4.75 17.56 -4.29
N LYS A 266 4.73 16.33 -3.74
CA LYS A 266 3.53 15.53 -3.47
C LYS A 266 2.68 16.05 -2.32
N MET A 267 3.21 16.94 -1.47
CA MET A 267 2.50 17.53 -0.33
C MET A 267 1.70 18.76 -0.75
N LYS A 268 0.39 18.74 -0.50
CA LYS A 268 -0.55 19.84 -0.75
C LYS A 268 -1.14 20.28 0.59
N PHE A 269 -0.98 21.55 0.91
CA PHE A 269 -1.38 22.12 2.19
C PHE A 269 -2.57 23.06 2.01
N ASN A 270 -3.67 22.78 2.73
CA ASN A 270 -4.90 23.58 2.70
C ASN A 270 -5.46 23.86 1.28
N GLU A 271 -5.21 22.95 0.33
CA GLU A 271 -5.87 22.99 -0.98
C GLU A 271 -7.30 22.42 -0.89
N ASP A 272 -8.13 22.73 -1.88
CA ASP A 272 -9.42 22.05 -2.05
C ASP A 272 -9.18 20.58 -2.42
N LEU A 273 -9.51 19.68 -1.48
CA LEU A 273 -9.26 18.26 -1.61
C LEU A 273 -10.05 17.61 -2.76
N ARG A 274 -11.15 18.24 -3.22
CA ARG A 274 -11.94 17.76 -4.37
C ARG A 274 -11.14 17.74 -5.68
N LYS A 275 -10.04 18.51 -5.77
CA LYS A 275 -9.11 18.47 -6.91
C LYS A 275 -8.28 17.18 -6.98
N HIS A 276 -8.33 16.37 -5.92
CA HIS A 276 -7.42 15.25 -5.72
C HIS A 276 -8.15 13.96 -5.37
N VAL A 277 -9.24 14.06 -4.61
CA VAL A 277 -10.12 12.94 -4.26
C VAL A 277 -11.52 13.28 -4.77
N PRO A 278 -12.15 12.42 -5.59
CA PRO A 278 -13.53 12.61 -6.00
C PRO A 278 -14.44 12.81 -4.78
N ALA A 279 -15.39 13.74 -4.86
CA ALA A 279 -16.24 14.08 -3.72
C ALA A 279 -17.01 12.87 -3.18
N GLU A 280 -17.42 11.95 -4.06
CA GLU A 280 -18.10 10.69 -3.74
C GLU A 280 -17.24 9.69 -2.92
N HIS A 281 -15.92 9.90 -2.86
CA HIS A 281 -14.95 9.09 -2.09
C HIS A 281 -14.24 9.91 -0.99
N LEU A 282 -14.62 11.18 -0.81
CA LEU A 282 -14.02 12.09 0.15
C LEU A 282 -14.99 12.32 1.32
N MET A 283 -14.50 12.21 2.56
CA MET A 283 -15.30 12.49 3.76
C MET A 283 -15.88 13.91 3.73
N LYS A 284 -17.16 14.05 4.06
CA LYS A 284 -17.86 15.34 4.12
C LYS A 284 -17.23 16.31 5.11
N ALA A 285 -16.72 15.80 6.23
CA ALA A 285 -15.95 16.59 7.21
C ALA A 285 -14.63 17.17 6.65
N MET A 286 -14.20 16.72 5.47
CA MET A 286 -12.99 17.17 4.76
C MET A 286 -13.36 17.76 3.38
N GLY A 287 -14.63 18.12 3.18
CA GLY A 287 -15.11 18.79 1.98
C GLY A 287 -15.50 17.85 0.84
N GLY A 288 -15.83 16.58 1.09
CA GLY A 288 -16.46 15.71 0.10
C GLY A 288 -17.96 15.53 0.31
N ASP A 289 -18.50 14.44 -0.22
CA ASP A 289 -19.92 14.09 -0.16
C ASP A 289 -20.18 12.86 0.72
N VAL A 290 -19.14 12.13 1.14
CA VAL A 290 -19.27 10.92 1.95
C VAL A 290 -19.65 11.28 3.39
N GLU A 291 -20.89 11.00 3.77
CA GLU A 291 -21.34 11.04 5.17
C GLU A 291 -20.76 9.82 5.91
N PHE A 292 -19.48 9.92 6.29
CA PHE A 292 -18.78 8.84 6.99
C PHE A 292 -18.94 8.93 8.50
N ARG A 293 -19.43 7.86 9.12
CA ARG A 293 -19.45 7.70 10.57
C ARG A 293 -18.66 6.48 10.98
N TYR A 294 -17.55 6.72 11.67
CA TYR A 294 -16.76 5.63 12.23
C TYR A 294 -17.54 4.94 13.37
N ASP A 295 -17.78 3.65 13.22
CA ASP A 295 -18.22 2.75 14.26
C ASP A 295 -17.28 1.55 14.25
N HIS A 296 -16.46 1.41 15.30
CA HIS A 296 -15.42 0.39 15.34
C HIS A 296 -15.99 -1.02 15.14
N SER A 297 -17.15 -1.30 15.74
CA SER A 297 -17.80 -2.62 15.68
C SER A 297 -18.30 -3.00 14.29
N VAL A 298 -18.46 -2.00 13.41
CA VAL A 298 -18.89 -2.18 12.01
C VAL A 298 -17.71 -2.07 11.06
N TYR A 299 -16.93 -1.00 11.17
CA TYR A 299 -15.84 -0.69 10.25
C TYR A 299 -14.71 -1.71 10.36
N TRP A 300 -14.23 -2.00 11.58
CA TRP A 300 -13.01 -2.78 11.76
C TRP A 300 -13.16 -4.23 11.26
N PRO A 301 -14.25 -4.97 11.55
CA PRO A 301 -14.46 -6.29 10.97
C PRO A 301 -14.59 -6.25 9.44
N ALA A 302 -15.38 -5.33 8.88
CA ALA A 302 -15.59 -5.24 7.44
C ALA A 302 -14.29 -4.90 6.69
N PHE A 303 -13.47 -4.02 7.26
CA PHE A 303 -12.16 -3.66 6.73
C PHE A 303 -11.18 -4.82 6.74
N ASN A 304 -11.05 -5.54 7.86
CA ASN A 304 -10.14 -6.68 7.92
C ASN A 304 -10.59 -7.84 7.03
N GLN A 305 -11.90 -8.11 6.93
CA GLN A 305 -12.42 -9.12 5.99
C GLN A 305 -12.14 -8.77 4.52
N LEU A 306 -12.24 -7.48 4.14
CA LEU A 306 -11.87 -7.03 2.81
C LEU A 306 -10.37 -7.24 2.55
N VAL A 307 -9.52 -6.90 3.52
CA VAL A 307 -8.06 -7.09 3.37
C VAL A 307 -7.70 -8.58 3.29
N GLU A 308 -8.26 -9.43 4.14
CA GLU A 308 -8.07 -10.88 4.09
C GLU A 308 -8.46 -11.46 2.74
N LEU A 309 -9.59 -11.00 2.17
CA LEU A 309 -9.99 -11.38 0.82
C LEU A 309 -8.93 -10.99 -0.21
N ARG A 310 -8.43 -9.74 -0.18
CA ARG A 310 -7.39 -9.27 -1.11
C ARG A 310 -6.08 -10.06 -0.97
N GLN A 311 -5.64 -10.32 0.26
CA GLN A 311 -4.43 -11.10 0.53
C GLN A 311 -4.57 -12.54 0.02
N LYS A 312 -5.75 -13.15 0.21
CA LYS A 312 -6.05 -14.49 -0.29
C LYS A 312 -6.02 -14.53 -1.83
N GLU A 313 -6.74 -13.62 -2.49
CA GLU A 313 -6.78 -13.52 -3.96
C GLU A 313 -5.36 -13.32 -4.53
N TYR A 314 -4.59 -12.42 -3.92
CA TYR A 314 -3.20 -12.15 -4.31
C TYR A 314 -2.30 -13.38 -4.20
N ARG A 315 -2.37 -14.10 -3.08
CA ARG A 315 -1.60 -15.34 -2.87
C ARG A 315 -2.02 -16.44 -3.83
N GLU A 316 -3.33 -16.64 -4.04
CA GLU A 316 -3.84 -17.66 -4.97
C GLU A 316 -3.31 -17.42 -6.39
N ARG A 317 -3.28 -16.16 -6.83
CA ARG A 317 -2.70 -15.81 -8.13
C ARG A 317 -1.20 -16.00 -8.16
N TRP A 318 -0.47 -15.66 -7.10
CA TRP A 318 0.97 -15.93 -7.02
C TRP A 318 1.29 -17.43 -7.11
N VAL A 319 0.48 -18.27 -6.45
CA VAL A 319 0.59 -19.73 -6.56
C VAL A 319 0.27 -20.21 -7.98
N GLN A 320 -0.78 -19.69 -8.61
CA GLN A 320 -1.12 -20.01 -10.00
C GLN A 320 -0.04 -19.57 -11.00
N GLY A 321 0.64 -18.45 -10.74
CA GLY A 321 1.79 -17.94 -11.50
C GLY A 321 3.11 -18.69 -11.24
N GLY A 322 3.08 -19.75 -10.43
CA GLY A 322 4.22 -20.64 -10.20
C GLY A 322 5.14 -20.22 -9.04
N LYS A 323 4.68 -19.39 -8.12
CA LYS A 323 5.43 -18.96 -6.92
C LYS A 323 6.78 -18.27 -7.22
N GLN A 324 6.81 -17.44 -8.26
CA GLN A 324 8.04 -16.81 -8.73
C GLN A 324 8.33 -15.48 -8.01
N ILE A 325 9.60 -15.24 -7.72
CA ILE A 325 10.11 -13.89 -7.42
C ILE A 325 10.00 -13.07 -8.71
N GLY A 326 9.68 -11.79 -8.57
CA GLY A 326 9.54 -10.87 -9.68
C GLY A 326 8.15 -10.81 -10.29
N GLU A 327 7.16 -11.60 -9.84
CA GLU A 327 5.80 -11.56 -10.39
C GLU A 327 5.20 -10.14 -10.40
N TYR A 328 4.35 -9.84 -11.38
CA TYR A 328 3.77 -8.50 -11.57
C TYR A 328 2.65 -8.22 -10.56
N GLU A 329 2.71 -7.10 -9.83
CA GLU A 329 1.62 -6.70 -8.93
C GLU A 329 0.30 -6.48 -9.70
N ASN A 330 0.37 -6.04 -10.97
CA ASN A 330 -0.82 -5.97 -11.84
C ASN A 330 -1.52 -7.33 -11.94
N TYR A 331 -0.78 -8.37 -12.34
CA TYR A 331 -1.32 -9.74 -12.42
C TYR A 331 -1.84 -10.18 -11.04
N LEU A 332 -1.06 -10.04 -9.98
CA LEU A 332 -1.42 -10.52 -8.64
C LEU A 332 -2.67 -9.83 -8.06
N ARG A 333 -2.92 -8.57 -8.43
CA ARG A 333 -4.10 -7.79 -8.02
C ARG A 333 -5.30 -7.99 -8.96
N GLY A 334 -5.25 -8.98 -9.86
CA GLY A 334 -6.36 -9.32 -10.78
C GLY A 334 -6.44 -8.43 -12.02
N GLY A 335 -5.37 -7.71 -12.35
CA GLY A 335 -5.27 -6.90 -13.56
C GLY A 335 -5.12 -7.73 -14.83
N PRO A 336 -5.18 -7.07 -16.00
CA PRO A 336 -5.16 -7.74 -17.30
C PRO A 336 -3.78 -8.23 -17.73
N GLN A 337 -2.70 -7.82 -17.06
CA GLN A 337 -1.36 -8.28 -17.40
C GLN A 337 -1.25 -9.79 -17.12
N PRO A 338 -0.75 -10.59 -18.08
CA PRO A 338 -0.48 -12.01 -17.85
C PRO A 338 0.61 -12.21 -16.79
N SER A 339 0.59 -13.38 -16.13
CA SER A 339 1.67 -13.79 -15.21
C SER A 339 3.00 -13.87 -15.94
N LEU A 340 4.11 -13.65 -15.24
CA LEU A 340 5.47 -13.93 -15.73
C LEU A 340 5.63 -15.34 -16.32
N SER A 341 4.98 -16.34 -15.73
CA SER A 341 4.99 -17.71 -16.27
C SER A 341 4.34 -17.83 -17.66
N GLN A 342 3.44 -16.91 -18.00
CA GLN A 342 2.67 -16.90 -19.24
C GLN A 342 3.30 -16.02 -20.32
N THR A 343 4.12 -15.03 -19.96
CA THR A 343 4.80 -14.15 -20.93
C THR A 343 6.02 -14.80 -21.59
N GLY A 344 6.52 -15.91 -21.03
CA GLY A 344 7.72 -16.59 -21.55
C GLY A 344 9.04 -15.87 -21.21
N GLU A 345 8.99 -14.78 -20.44
CA GLU A 345 10.15 -14.16 -19.81
C GLU A 345 10.63 -15.10 -18.69
N LYS A 346 11.59 -15.99 -19.01
CA LYS A 346 12.24 -16.82 -17.99
C LYS A 346 13.13 -15.94 -17.12
N SER A 347 12.99 -16.11 -15.80
CA SER A 347 13.81 -15.50 -14.74
C SER A 347 15.28 -15.91 -14.82
#